data_AF-A0A9E3SCF6-F1
#
_entry.id   AF-A0A9E3SCF6-F1
#
_cell.length_a   1.000
_cell.length_b   1.000
_cell.length_c   1.000
_cell.angle_alpha   90.00
_cell.angle_beta   90.00
_cell.angle_gamma   90.00
#
_symmetry.space_group_name_H-M   'P 1'
#
loop_
_entity.id
_entity.type
_entity.pdbx_description
1 polymer ?
#
loop_
_entity_poly.entity_id
_entity_poly.type
_entity_poly.pdbx_seq_one_letter_code
_entity_poly.pdbx_strand_id
1 'polypeptide(L)'
;MNRDRTSGEGKPATSCPICSRLRPLAEHLNEAAEFCLYLGNHAEYSDGESTRTVRTEVIGDWLRLAARLERVEINAWATEGDSAALYCGTVADRVDSDSKHFSAYSTALTRFIFVANALEETYRFIAHHHDQIPIPASGRKPKTPAVKAAALLDAGPVALAEHHGHVVSNHAILFDRYLDEHRETDEVLLCERGAPSHGLHMLRILRNHVAHGVFPLIPNPEFEGDFDRVTLLHLLNHSCRVGTLYVQAFVGAFNKGFKSNEYSDIEGAYGCEFERFLANCTPAYALSLHLTGPFRLATWMEDGLESQYRSPRV
;
A
#
# COMPACT_ATOMS: atom_id res chain seq x y z
N MET A 1 -17.66 -27.49 -45.71
CA MET A 1 -18.52 -26.39 -45.23
C MET A 1 -17.72 -25.55 -44.25
N ASN A 2 -17.17 -24.45 -44.74
CA ASN A 2 -16.52 -23.43 -43.93
C ASN A 2 -17.53 -22.83 -42.95
N ARG A 3 -17.16 -22.73 -41.68
CA ARG A 3 -17.75 -21.76 -40.76
C ARG A 3 -16.71 -20.69 -40.53
N ASP A 4 -16.94 -19.55 -41.17
CA ASP A 4 -16.25 -18.29 -40.90
C ASP A 4 -16.30 -17.99 -39.40
N ARG A 5 -15.11 -17.97 -38.78
CA ARG A 5 -14.88 -17.20 -37.56
C ARG A 5 -14.63 -15.78 -38.02
N THR A 6 -15.67 -14.95 -37.99
CA THR A 6 -15.49 -13.51 -38.07
C THR A 6 -14.70 -13.08 -36.85
N SER A 7 -13.46 -12.67 -37.12
CA SER A 7 -12.58 -11.93 -36.24
C SER A 7 -13.29 -10.66 -35.79
N GLY A 8 -13.84 -10.68 -34.57
CA GLY A 8 -14.16 -9.45 -33.86
C GLY A 8 -12.84 -8.76 -33.55
N GLU A 9 -12.52 -7.73 -34.33
CA GLU A 9 -11.47 -6.76 -34.03
C GLU A 9 -11.70 -6.24 -32.62
N GLY A 10 -10.85 -6.68 -31.69
CA GLY A 10 -10.86 -6.21 -30.31
C GLY A 10 -10.60 -4.71 -30.32
N LYS A 11 -11.59 -3.92 -29.89
CA LYS A 11 -11.37 -2.51 -29.53
C LYS A 11 -10.14 -2.45 -28.62
N PRO A 12 -9.18 -1.54 -28.86
CA PRO A 12 -8.08 -1.35 -27.93
C PRO A 12 -8.68 -1.08 -26.55
N ALA A 13 -8.23 -1.84 -25.55
CA ALA A 13 -8.68 -1.67 -24.17
C ALA A 13 -8.43 -0.22 -23.77
N THR A 14 -9.50 0.58 -23.74
CA THR A 14 -9.45 1.96 -23.29
C THR A 14 -8.95 1.95 -21.85
N SER A 15 -7.81 2.58 -21.59
CA SER A 15 -7.23 2.69 -20.26
C SER A 15 -8.25 3.25 -19.27
N CYS A 16 -8.44 2.62 -18.11
CA CYS A 16 -9.35 3.12 -17.09
C CYS A 16 -8.97 4.56 -16.68
N PRO A 17 -9.88 5.54 -16.76
CA PRO A 17 -9.57 6.95 -16.52
C PRO A 17 -9.23 7.27 -15.06
N ILE A 18 -9.62 6.39 -14.12
CA ILE A 18 -9.23 6.51 -12.71
C ILE A 18 -7.83 5.93 -12.52
N CYS A 19 -7.59 4.70 -12.99
CA CYS A 19 -6.29 4.04 -12.84
C CYS A 19 -5.15 4.80 -13.53
N SER A 20 -5.42 5.48 -14.65
CA SER A 20 -4.40 6.28 -15.35
C SER A 20 -3.93 7.52 -14.57
N ARG A 21 -4.72 7.98 -13.60
CA ARG A 21 -4.37 9.09 -12.69
C ARG A 21 -3.63 8.63 -11.44
N LEU A 22 -3.50 7.32 -11.24
CA LEU A 22 -2.81 6.78 -10.08
C LEU A 22 -1.30 6.85 -10.28
N ARG A 23 -0.57 7.30 -9.27
CA ARG A 23 0.90 7.19 -9.26
C ARG A 23 1.31 5.71 -9.27
N PRO A 24 2.49 5.36 -9.80
CA PRO A 24 3.16 4.10 -9.51
C PRO A 24 3.19 3.80 -8.00
N LEU A 25 3.18 2.51 -7.62
CA LEU A 25 3.03 2.12 -6.21
C LEU A 25 4.17 2.65 -5.33
N ALA A 26 5.42 2.53 -5.80
CA ALA A 26 6.59 3.05 -5.07
C ALA A 26 6.48 4.55 -4.82
N GLU A 27 6.03 5.31 -5.82
CA GLU A 27 5.82 6.75 -5.69
C GLU A 27 4.72 7.09 -4.70
N HIS A 28 3.58 6.40 -4.75
CA HIS A 28 2.50 6.57 -3.78
C HIS A 28 2.96 6.29 -2.33
N LEU A 29 3.71 5.20 -2.13
CA LEU A 29 4.28 4.86 -0.83
C LEU A 29 5.25 5.94 -0.35
N ASN A 30 6.11 6.45 -1.23
CA ASN A 30 7.07 7.48 -0.89
C ASN A 30 6.39 8.83 -0.56
N GLU A 31 5.39 9.25 -1.34
CA GLU A 31 4.63 10.48 -1.05
C GLU A 31 3.96 10.40 0.32
N ALA A 32 3.33 9.26 0.65
CA ALA A 32 2.75 9.04 1.98
C ALA A 32 3.81 9.02 3.09
N ALA A 33 5.00 8.47 2.81
CA ALA A 33 6.11 8.48 3.75
C ALA A 33 6.59 9.90 4.07
N GLU A 34 6.84 10.71 3.03
CA GLU A 34 7.28 12.11 3.20
C GLU A 34 6.21 12.94 3.92
N PHE A 35 4.93 12.73 3.61
CA PHE A 35 3.84 13.41 4.32
C PHE A 35 3.85 13.09 5.83
N CYS A 36 4.04 11.83 6.18
CA CYS A 36 4.12 11.40 7.58
C CYS A 36 5.35 11.97 8.31
N LEU A 37 6.48 12.14 7.61
CA LEU A 37 7.64 12.84 8.14
C LEU A 37 7.31 14.30 8.43
N TYR A 38 6.82 15.05 7.44
CA TYR A 38 6.54 16.48 7.59
C TYR A 38 5.53 16.76 8.71
N LEU A 39 4.59 15.85 8.94
CA LEU A 39 3.65 15.96 10.06
C LEU A 39 4.36 15.98 11.42
N GLY A 40 5.35 15.12 11.66
CA GLY A 40 6.06 15.06 12.95
C GLY A 40 5.13 14.91 14.17
N ASN A 41 4.02 14.18 14.01
CA ASN A 41 3.00 14.04 15.05
C ASN A 41 3.28 12.82 15.93
N HIS A 42 2.83 12.87 17.18
CA HIS A 42 2.91 11.73 18.10
C HIS A 42 1.63 11.53 18.91
N ALA A 43 1.45 10.30 19.38
CA ALA A 43 0.37 9.89 20.27
C ALA A 43 0.87 8.81 21.24
N GLU A 44 0.34 8.80 22.45
CA GLU A 44 0.60 7.72 23.42
C GLU A 44 -0.34 6.54 23.14
N TYR A 45 0.23 5.34 23.10
CA TYR A 45 -0.49 4.08 22.92
C TYR A 45 -0.20 3.15 24.09
N SER A 46 -1.25 2.58 24.68
CA SER A 46 -1.15 1.58 25.73
C SER A 46 -1.90 0.31 25.33
N ASP A 47 -1.25 -0.84 25.53
CA ASP A 47 -1.82 -2.17 25.35
C ASP A 47 -2.23 -2.82 26.69
N GLY A 48 -2.19 -2.06 27.78
CA GLY A 48 -2.50 -2.50 29.14
C GLY A 48 -1.28 -2.96 29.94
N GLU A 49 -0.20 -3.39 29.28
CA GLU A 49 1.04 -3.84 29.92
C GLU A 49 2.17 -2.80 29.76
N SER A 50 2.18 -2.13 28.61
CA SER A 50 3.17 -1.12 28.27
C SER A 50 2.50 0.15 27.75
N THR A 51 3.20 1.28 27.88
CA THR A 51 2.83 2.52 27.20
C THR A 51 4.01 2.93 26.33
N ARG A 52 3.73 3.28 25.08
CA ARG A 52 4.73 3.71 24.12
C ARG A 52 4.24 4.91 23.32
N THR A 53 5.17 5.79 22.99
CA THR A 53 4.93 6.89 22.06
C THR A 53 4.98 6.38 20.63
N VAL A 54 3.89 6.56 19.89
CA VAL A 54 3.79 6.28 18.45
C VAL A 54 3.98 7.59 17.70
N ARG A 55 4.81 7.58 16.67
CA ARG A 55 5.23 8.76 15.90
C ARG A 55 4.89 8.56 14.43
N THR A 56 4.38 9.60 13.75
CA THR A 56 4.06 9.50 12.32
C THR A 56 5.30 9.21 11.48
N GLU A 57 6.47 9.63 11.95
CA GLU A 57 7.76 9.36 11.34
C GLU A 57 8.01 7.85 11.19
N VAL A 58 7.64 7.04 12.19
CA VAL A 58 7.79 5.57 12.16
C VAL A 58 6.86 4.94 11.12
N ILE A 59 5.64 5.47 10.97
CA ILE A 59 4.73 5.07 9.89
C ILE A 59 5.39 5.37 8.54
N GLY A 60 5.97 6.57 8.40
CA GLY A 60 6.68 7.00 7.21
C GLY A 60 7.90 6.13 6.88
N ASP A 61 8.68 5.74 7.87
CA ASP A 61 9.86 4.89 7.68
C ASP A 61 9.49 3.50 7.13
N TRP A 62 8.43 2.87 7.63
CA TRP A 62 7.92 1.62 7.05
C TRP A 62 7.47 1.78 5.60
N LEU A 63 6.74 2.86 5.29
CA LEU A 63 6.31 3.14 3.92
C LEU A 63 7.49 3.44 2.99
N ARG A 64 8.51 4.15 3.48
CA ARG A 64 9.74 4.44 2.75
C ARG A 64 10.54 3.17 2.46
N LEU A 65 10.64 2.25 3.42
CA LEU A 65 11.23 0.93 3.19
C LEU A 65 10.47 0.18 2.10
N ALA A 66 9.14 0.19 2.13
CA ALA A 66 8.31 -0.44 1.10
C ALA A 66 8.48 0.21 -0.29
N ALA A 67 8.60 1.54 -0.33
CA ALA A 67 8.80 2.30 -1.56
C ALA A 67 10.17 2.03 -2.20
N ARG A 68 11.22 1.96 -1.38
CA ARG A 68 12.61 1.77 -1.81
C ARG A 68 13.00 0.30 -2.00
N LEU A 69 12.14 -0.64 -1.61
CA LEU A 69 12.36 -2.05 -1.89
C LEU A 69 12.31 -2.28 -3.41
N GLU A 70 13.48 -2.40 -4.02
CA GLU A 70 13.60 -2.75 -5.44
C GLU A 70 13.39 -4.26 -5.62
N ARG A 71 14.18 -5.07 -4.91
CA ARG A 71 14.18 -6.52 -5.03
C ARG A 71 14.66 -7.22 -3.75
N VAL A 72 14.05 -8.36 -3.45
CA VAL A 72 14.60 -9.39 -2.56
C VAL A 72 15.13 -10.50 -3.45
N GLU A 73 16.43 -10.73 -3.41
CA GLU A 73 17.08 -11.74 -4.25
C GLU A 73 17.04 -13.12 -3.58
N ILE A 74 16.51 -14.09 -4.33
CA ILE A 74 16.56 -15.50 -3.99
C ILE A 74 17.57 -16.17 -4.93
N ASN A 75 18.60 -16.77 -4.33
CA ASN A 75 19.61 -17.53 -5.04
C ASN A 75 19.28 -19.03 -4.98
N ALA A 76 18.60 -19.56 -6.00
CA ALA A 76 18.28 -20.98 -6.06
C ALA A 76 19.53 -21.86 -6.28
N TRP A 77 20.61 -21.31 -6.87
CA TRP A 77 21.87 -22.03 -7.03
C TRP A 77 22.56 -22.37 -5.72
N ALA A 78 22.20 -21.71 -4.61
CA ALA A 78 22.82 -21.95 -3.31
C ALA A 78 22.68 -23.41 -2.82
N THR A 79 21.71 -24.15 -3.33
CA THR A 79 21.41 -25.54 -2.91
C THR A 79 21.68 -26.59 -3.99
N GLU A 80 22.02 -26.20 -5.21
CA GLU A 80 22.12 -27.11 -6.36
C GLU A 80 23.48 -27.84 -6.46
N GLY A 81 24.48 -27.44 -5.65
CA GLY A 81 25.80 -28.06 -5.63
C GLY A 81 26.64 -27.79 -6.88
N ASP A 82 27.96 -27.89 -6.76
CA ASP A 82 28.91 -27.46 -7.81
C ASP A 82 28.77 -28.21 -9.14
N SER A 83 28.12 -29.37 -9.12
CA SER A 83 27.90 -30.21 -10.31
C SER A 83 26.61 -29.89 -11.07
N ALA A 84 25.62 -29.18 -10.49
CA ALA A 84 24.34 -28.90 -11.15
C ALA A 84 24.49 -28.20 -12.51
N ALA A 85 25.42 -27.24 -12.58
CA ALA A 85 25.74 -26.50 -13.80
C ALA A 85 26.40 -27.37 -14.90
N LEU A 86 26.85 -28.59 -14.56
CA LEU A 86 27.55 -29.51 -15.47
C LEU A 86 26.61 -30.54 -16.13
N TYR A 87 25.37 -30.70 -15.66
CA TYR A 87 24.51 -31.80 -16.10
C TYR A 87 23.73 -31.51 -17.40
N CYS A 88 23.17 -30.30 -17.58
CA CYS A 88 22.50 -29.88 -18.83
C CYS A 88 22.06 -28.41 -18.74
N GLY A 89 22.07 -27.67 -19.87
CA GLY A 89 21.58 -26.28 -19.94
C GLY A 89 20.12 -26.10 -19.51
N THR A 90 19.26 -27.11 -19.71
CA THR A 90 17.86 -27.05 -19.26
C THR A 90 17.69 -27.03 -17.74
N VAL A 91 18.64 -27.62 -17.00
CA VAL A 91 18.64 -27.54 -15.53
C VAL A 91 19.06 -26.14 -15.09
N ALA A 92 20.09 -25.57 -15.74
CA ALA A 92 20.50 -24.19 -15.46
C ALA A 92 19.38 -23.17 -15.72
N ASP A 93 18.67 -23.31 -16.85
CA ASP A 93 17.54 -22.45 -17.19
C ASP A 93 16.42 -22.54 -16.14
N ARG A 94 16.14 -23.74 -15.62
CA ARG A 94 15.16 -23.95 -14.54
C ARG A 94 15.57 -23.25 -13.26
N VAL A 95 16.81 -23.43 -12.80
CA VAL A 95 17.29 -22.84 -11.54
C VAL A 95 17.35 -21.30 -11.62
N ASP A 96 17.71 -20.75 -12.78
CA ASP A 96 17.66 -19.32 -13.04
C ASP A 96 16.21 -18.79 -13.03
N SER A 97 15.28 -19.55 -13.60
CA SER A 97 13.86 -19.20 -13.58
C SER A 97 13.29 -19.26 -12.16
N ASP A 98 13.63 -20.27 -11.37
CA ASP A 98 13.23 -20.39 -9.97
C ASP A 98 13.75 -19.19 -9.15
N SER A 99 15.02 -18.82 -9.35
CA SER A 99 15.60 -17.63 -8.72
C SER A 99 14.79 -16.38 -9.03
N LYS A 100 14.39 -16.16 -10.29
CA LYS A 100 13.55 -15.02 -10.70
C LYS A 100 12.15 -15.11 -10.10
N HIS A 101 11.52 -16.26 -10.16
CA HIS A 101 10.16 -16.51 -9.68
C HIS A 101 10.03 -16.26 -8.18
N PHE A 102 10.88 -16.89 -7.37
CA PHE A 102 10.85 -16.73 -5.92
C PHE A 102 11.34 -15.34 -5.49
N SER A 103 12.30 -14.72 -6.20
CA SER A 103 12.63 -13.30 -5.97
C SER A 103 11.42 -12.38 -6.11
N ALA A 104 10.57 -12.60 -7.13
CA ALA A 104 9.37 -11.80 -7.35
C ALA A 104 8.35 -11.97 -6.20
N TYR A 105 8.12 -13.21 -5.75
CA TYR A 105 7.27 -13.49 -4.58
C TYR A 105 7.81 -12.84 -3.31
N SER A 106 9.08 -13.09 -2.99
CA SER A 106 9.72 -12.55 -1.79
C SER A 106 9.69 -11.03 -1.79
N THR A 107 9.88 -10.40 -2.95
CA THR A 107 9.79 -8.93 -3.09
C THR A 107 8.37 -8.44 -2.80
N ALA A 108 7.34 -9.03 -3.40
CA ALA A 108 5.96 -8.62 -3.19
C ALA A 108 5.48 -8.85 -1.76
N LEU A 109 5.82 -10.00 -1.17
CA LEU A 109 5.51 -10.35 0.23
C LEU A 109 6.20 -9.40 1.20
N THR A 110 7.50 -9.14 1.00
CA THR A 110 8.26 -8.24 1.88
C THR A 110 7.70 -6.82 1.82
N ARG A 111 7.37 -6.32 0.63
CA ARG A 111 6.72 -5.01 0.47
C ARG A 111 5.38 -4.96 1.21
N PHE A 112 4.56 -6.01 1.07
CA PHE A 112 3.28 -6.11 1.77
C PHE A 112 3.45 -6.12 3.29
N ILE A 113 4.43 -6.84 3.83
CA ILE A 113 4.75 -6.86 5.27
C ILE A 113 5.14 -5.46 5.76
N PHE A 114 5.98 -4.73 5.01
CA PHE A 114 6.35 -3.36 5.39
C PHE A 114 5.14 -2.42 5.41
N VAL A 115 4.26 -2.49 4.41
CA VAL A 115 3.03 -1.70 4.40
C VAL A 115 2.06 -2.12 5.52
N ALA A 116 1.94 -3.41 5.80
CA ALA A 116 1.13 -3.91 6.91
C ALA A 116 1.65 -3.37 8.26
N ASN A 117 2.97 -3.31 8.45
CA ASN A 117 3.56 -2.71 9.65
C ASN A 117 3.30 -1.20 9.74
N ALA A 118 3.40 -0.46 8.63
CA ALA A 118 3.02 0.96 8.60
C ALA A 118 1.54 1.15 9.03
N LEU A 119 0.66 0.27 8.55
CA LEU A 119 -0.76 0.31 8.85
C LEU A 119 -1.05 -0.06 10.32
N GLU A 120 -0.33 -1.03 10.89
CA GLU A 120 -0.41 -1.35 12.32
C GLU A 120 0.07 -0.20 13.22
N GLU A 121 1.16 0.48 12.84
CA GLU A 121 1.59 1.70 13.54
C GLU A 121 0.54 2.81 13.44
N THR A 122 -0.10 2.95 12.26
CA THR A 122 -1.20 3.89 12.08
C THR A 122 -2.38 3.57 12.99
N TYR A 123 -2.76 2.30 13.13
CA TYR A 123 -3.83 1.91 14.03
C TYR A 123 -3.53 2.26 15.48
N ARG A 124 -2.28 2.08 15.92
CA ARG A 124 -1.85 2.43 17.27
C ARG A 124 -1.84 3.94 17.48
N PHE A 125 -1.40 4.71 16.47
CA PHE A 125 -1.43 6.17 16.49
C PHE A 125 -2.85 6.70 16.74
N ILE A 126 -3.86 6.12 16.08
CA ILE A 126 -5.26 6.58 16.20
C ILE A 126 -6.06 5.87 17.29
N ALA A 127 -5.51 4.86 17.96
CA ALA A 127 -6.27 3.96 18.85
C ALA A 127 -7.03 4.70 19.96
N HIS A 128 -6.46 5.79 20.48
CA HIS A 128 -7.04 6.61 21.54
C HIS A 128 -8.30 7.37 21.10
N HIS A 129 -8.49 7.62 19.79
CA HIS A 129 -9.69 8.26 19.26
C HIS A 129 -10.90 7.33 19.27
N HIS A 130 -10.69 6.01 19.17
CA HIS A 130 -11.79 5.05 19.24
C HIS A 130 -12.47 5.08 20.61
N ASP A 131 -11.72 5.33 21.69
CA ASP A 131 -12.30 5.34 23.04
C ASP A 131 -13.28 6.51 23.25
N GLN A 132 -13.34 7.44 22.30
CA GLN A 132 -14.28 8.56 22.23
C GLN A 132 -15.57 8.22 21.47
N ILE A 133 -15.63 7.07 20.78
CA ILE A 133 -16.84 6.59 20.07
C ILE A 133 -17.79 5.90 21.06
N PRO A 134 -19.11 6.20 21.01
CA PRO A 134 -20.11 5.51 21.80
C PRO A 134 -20.06 3.99 21.59
N ILE A 135 -20.16 3.22 22.67
CA ILE A 135 -20.13 1.75 22.61
C ILE A 135 -21.30 1.28 21.73
N PRO A 136 -21.06 0.40 20.73
CA PRO A 136 -22.14 -0.18 19.95
C PRO A 136 -23.14 -0.91 20.85
N ALA A 137 -24.43 -0.92 20.47
CA ALA A 137 -25.48 -1.59 21.23
C ALA A 137 -25.23 -3.09 21.50
N SER A 138 -24.32 -3.73 20.74
CA SER A 138 -23.85 -5.10 20.93
C SER A 138 -22.97 -5.32 22.18
N GLY A 139 -22.57 -4.25 22.88
CA GLY A 139 -21.93 -4.31 24.20
C GLY A 139 -20.48 -4.78 24.24
N ARG A 140 -19.86 -5.11 23.10
CA ARG A 140 -18.44 -5.53 23.03
C ARG A 140 -17.57 -4.45 22.41
N LYS A 141 -16.67 -3.86 23.19
CA LYS A 141 -15.65 -2.94 22.67
C LYS A 141 -14.65 -3.70 21.79
N PRO A 142 -14.31 -3.19 20.60
CA PRO A 142 -13.19 -3.65 19.80
C PRO A 142 -11.91 -3.74 20.64
N LYS A 143 -11.26 -4.91 20.64
CA LYS A 143 -10.10 -5.18 21.49
C LYS A 143 -8.78 -4.82 20.81
N THR A 144 -8.66 -5.06 19.50
CA THR A 144 -7.40 -4.83 18.77
C THR A 144 -7.41 -3.47 18.08
N PRO A 145 -6.24 -2.82 17.90
CA PRO A 145 -6.13 -1.54 17.18
C PRO A 145 -6.75 -1.58 15.77
N ALA A 146 -6.54 -2.67 15.03
CA ALA A 146 -7.11 -2.83 13.69
C ALA A 146 -8.65 -2.81 13.68
N VAL A 147 -9.30 -3.48 14.63
CA VAL A 147 -10.78 -3.50 14.71
C VAL A 147 -11.30 -2.14 15.23
N LYS A 148 -10.57 -1.50 16.15
CA LYS A 148 -10.86 -0.11 16.57
C LYS A 148 -10.80 0.86 15.39
N ALA A 149 -9.80 0.74 14.53
CA ALA A 149 -9.62 1.56 13.34
C ALA A 149 -10.73 1.34 12.30
N ALA A 150 -11.14 0.09 12.06
CA ALA A 150 -12.28 -0.23 11.20
C ALA A 150 -13.58 0.40 11.73
N ALA A 151 -13.85 0.28 13.03
CA ALA A 151 -15.02 0.91 13.65
C ALA A 151 -14.98 2.44 13.59
N LEU A 152 -13.81 3.06 13.78
CA LEU A 152 -13.60 4.50 13.59
C LEU A 152 -13.93 4.95 12.17
N LEU A 153 -13.59 4.14 11.17
CA LEU A 153 -13.82 4.46 9.78
C LEU A 153 -15.31 4.35 9.38
N ASP A 154 -16.01 3.34 9.92
CA ASP A 154 -17.42 3.13 9.60
C ASP A 154 -18.36 4.07 10.36
N ALA A 155 -17.99 4.49 11.57
CA ALA A 155 -18.82 5.34 12.43
C ALA A 155 -18.39 6.81 12.50
N GLY A 156 -17.12 7.10 12.18
CA GLY A 156 -16.52 8.42 12.37
C GLY A 156 -16.46 9.28 11.10
N PRO A 157 -16.17 10.59 11.24
CA PRO A 157 -16.07 11.52 10.12
C PRO A 157 -14.70 11.42 9.42
N VAL A 158 -14.24 10.21 9.09
CA VAL A 158 -12.96 10.00 8.40
C VAL A 158 -13.18 10.16 6.89
N ALA A 159 -12.63 11.24 6.33
CA ALA A 159 -12.64 11.43 4.89
C ALA A 159 -11.74 10.39 4.20
N LEU A 160 -12.31 9.69 3.21
CA LEU A 160 -11.56 8.73 2.40
C LEU A 160 -10.84 9.46 1.27
N ALA A 161 -9.71 8.87 0.84
CA ALA A 161 -8.96 9.35 -0.32
C ALA A 161 -9.83 9.39 -1.59
N GLU A 162 -9.49 10.27 -2.53
CA GLU A 162 -10.17 10.34 -3.82
C GLU A 162 -10.16 8.96 -4.52
N HIS A 163 -11.25 8.58 -5.20
CA HIS A 163 -11.39 7.27 -5.87
C HIS A 163 -11.19 6.03 -4.97
N HIS A 164 -11.20 6.16 -3.64
CA HIS A 164 -11.03 5.04 -2.71
C HIS A 164 -11.90 3.83 -3.06
N GLY A 165 -13.21 4.05 -3.30
CA GLY A 165 -14.14 2.98 -3.65
C GLY A 165 -13.76 2.21 -4.91
N HIS A 166 -13.18 2.88 -5.91
CA HIS A 166 -12.70 2.21 -7.13
C HIS A 166 -11.49 1.33 -6.85
N VAL A 167 -10.51 1.84 -6.11
CA VAL A 167 -9.28 1.09 -5.77
C VAL A 167 -9.61 -0.12 -4.89
N VAL A 168 -10.47 0.05 -3.89
CA VAL A 168 -10.91 -1.05 -3.01
C VAL A 168 -11.73 -2.09 -3.77
N SER A 169 -12.60 -1.67 -4.70
CA SER A 169 -13.38 -2.61 -5.52
C SER A 169 -12.49 -3.47 -6.42
N ASN A 170 -11.45 -2.88 -7.03
CA ASN A 170 -10.48 -3.64 -7.82
C ASN A 170 -9.69 -4.64 -6.96
N HIS A 171 -9.32 -4.23 -5.74
CA HIS A 171 -8.68 -5.14 -4.79
C HIS A 171 -9.61 -6.28 -4.36
N ALA A 172 -10.89 -6.00 -4.13
CA ALA A 172 -11.89 -7.00 -3.76
C ALA A 172 -12.02 -8.09 -4.84
N ILE A 173 -11.99 -7.73 -6.13
CA ILE A 173 -12.03 -8.72 -7.22
C ILE A 173 -10.85 -9.70 -7.14
N LEU A 174 -9.64 -9.20 -6.90
CA LEU A 174 -8.44 -10.04 -6.74
C LEU A 174 -8.50 -10.89 -5.47
N PHE A 175 -9.05 -10.32 -4.39
CA PHE A 175 -9.18 -11.00 -3.10
C PHE A 175 -10.23 -12.11 -3.15
N ASP A 176 -11.39 -11.85 -3.77
CA ASP A 176 -12.44 -12.84 -4.00
C ASP A 176 -11.88 -14.03 -4.79
N ARG A 177 -11.15 -13.75 -5.88
CA ARG A 177 -10.50 -14.80 -6.68
C ARG A 177 -9.47 -15.62 -5.89
N TYR A 178 -8.65 -14.94 -5.09
CA TYR A 178 -7.71 -15.60 -4.20
C TYR A 178 -8.42 -16.53 -3.21
N LEU A 179 -9.52 -16.07 -2.60
CA LEU A 179 -10.30 -16.91 -1.70
C LEU A 179 -10.94 -18.09 -2.43
N ASP A 180 -11.46 -17.90 -3.64
CA ASP A 180 -12.07 -18.98 -4.42
C ASP A 180 -11.05 -20.09 -4.77
N GLU A 181 -9.81 -19.72 -5.08
CA GLU A 181 -8.75 -20.64 -5.48
C GLU A 181 -8.00 -21.29 -4.31
N HIS A 182 -7.95 -20.63 -3.14
CA HIS A 182 -7.07 -21.02 -2.02
C HIS A 182 -7.78 -21.11 -0.67
N ARG A 183 -9.12 -21.33 -0.66
CA ARG A 183 -9.91 -21.33 0.57
C ARG A 183 -9.55 -22.49 1.51
N GLU A 184 -8.81 -22.19 2.56
CA GLU A 184 -8.67 -23.08 3.74
C GLU A 184 -9.06 -22.39 5.06
N THR A 185 -9.67 -21.19 5.01
CA THR A 185 -9.92 -20.36 6.21
C THR A 185 -11.38 -20.25 6.62
N ASP A 186 -11.60 -20.27 7.94
CA ASP A 186 -12.86 -19.88 8.61
C ASP A 186 -12.95 -18.36 8.87
N GLU A 187 -11.92 -17.57 8.51
CA GLU A 187 -11.97 -16.12 8.70
C GLU A 187 -13.02 -15.46 7.81
N VAL A 188 -13.97 -14.76 8.44
CA VAL A 188 -15.05 -14.04 7.75
C VAL A 188 -14.79 -12.54 7.79
N LEU A 189 -15.10 -11.86 6.69
CA LEU A 189 -15.20 -10.41 6.65
C LEU A 189 -16.25 -9.94 7.66
N LEU A 190 -15.91 -8.98 8.52
CA LEU A 190 -16.80 -8.51 9.59
C LEU A 190 -17.66 -7.31 9.16
N CYS A 191 -17.67 -7.00 7.87
CA CYS A 191 -18.33 -5.85 7.29
C CYS A 191 -19.00 -6.23 5.96
N GLU A 192 -20.00 -5.46 5.54
CA GLU A 192 -20.62 -5.61 4.23
C GLU A 192 -19.72 -5.10 3.10
N ARG A 193 -19.94 -5.61 1.88
CA ARG A 193 -19.25 -5.11 0.68
C ARG A 193 -19.65 -3.66 0.44
N GLY A 194 -18.65 -2.80 0.26
CA GLY A 194 -18.86 -1.36 0.05
C GLY A 194 -18.83 -0.51 1.34
N ALA A 195 -18.74 -1.14 2.53
CA ALA A 195 -18.44 -0.41 3.76
C ALA A 195 -17.07 0.30 3.65
N PRO A 196 -16.89 1.49 4.26
CA PRO A 196 -15.60 2.17 4.31
C PRO A 196 -14.44 1.27 4.76
N SER A 197 -14.68 0.42 5.78
CA SER A 197 -13.71 -0.53 6.32
C SER A 197 -13.47 -1.80 5.50
N HIS A 198 -14.18 -2.00 4.39
CA HIS A 198 -14.12 -3.26 3.64
C HIS A 198 -12.72 -3.66 3.21
N GLY A 199 -11.92 -2.71 2.71
CA GLY A 199 -10.52 -2.94 2.38
C GLY A 199 -9.67 -3.30 3.60
N LEU A 200 -9.89 -2.67 4.76
CA LEU A 200 -9.17 -3.01 5.99
C LEU A 200 -9.41 -4.45 6.44
N HIS A 201 -10.65 -4.93 6.30
CA HIS A 201 -10.97 -6.31 6.64
C HIS A 201 -10.28 -7.31 5.72
N MET A 202 -10.21 -7.04 4.41
CA MET A 202 -9.44 -7.87 3.47
C MET A 202 -7.94 -7.88 3.79
N LEU A 203 -7.36 -6.71 4.06
CA LEU A 203 -5.94 -6.59 4.44
C LEU A 203 -5.62 -7.35 5.72
N ARG A 204 -6.51 -7.31 6.71
CA ARG A 204 -6.35 -8.05 7.97
C ARG A 204 -6.30 -9.55 7.71
N ILE A 205 -7.24 -10.08 6.93
CA ILE A 205 -7.28 -11.52 6.58
C ILE A 205 -6.00 -11.89 5.83
N LEU A 206 -5.63 -11.12 4.80
CA LEU A 206 -4.43 -11.39 4.01
C LEU A 206 -3.15 -11.36 4.86
N ARG A 207 -3.02 -10.38 5.76
CA ARG A 207 -1.90 -10.27 6.70
C ARG A 207 -1.85 -11.47 7.65
N ASN A 208 -2.99 -11.94 8.14
CA ASN A 208 -3.07 -13.14 8.96
C ASN A 208 -2.65 -14.37 8.17
N HIS A 209 -3.12 -14.53 6.94
CA HIS A 209 -2.73 -15.65 6.08
C HIS A 209 -1.22 -15.68 5.81
N VAL A 210 -0.60 -14.53 5.55
CA VAL A 210 0.85 -14.43 5.40
C VAL A 210 1.57 -14.79 6.72
N ALA A 211 1.13 -14.23 7.85
CA ALA A 211 1.77 -14.47 9.15
C ALA A 211 1.66 -15.92 9.65
N HIS A 212 0.58 -16.62 9.29
CA HIS A 212 0.34 -18.01 9.68
C HIS A 212 0.79 -19.03 8.62
N GLY A 213 1.43 -18.59 7.53
CA GLY A 213 1.92 -19.48 6.47
C GLY A 213 0.81 -20.11 5.61
N VAL A 214 -0.40 -19.54 5.64
CA VAL A 214 -1.56 -19.96 4.81
C VAL A 214 -1.46 -19.37 3.41
N PHE A 215 -0.81 -18.21 3.25
CA PHE A 215 -0.64 -17.61 1.93
C PHE A 215 0.20 -18.53 1.02
N PRO A 216 -0.30 -18.92 -0.16
CA PRO A 216 0.33 -19.95 -0.98
C PRO A 216 1.61 -19.45 -1.65
N LEU A 217 2.63 -20.31 -1.66
CA LEU A 217 3.81 -20.19 -2.51
C LEU A 217 3.62 -21.10 -3.71
N ILE A 218 3.20 -20.53 -4.84
CA ILE A 218 2.92 -21.34 -6.02
C ILE A 218 4.24 -21.74 -6.71
N PRO A 219 4.38 -22.98 -7.22
CA PRO A 219 5.57 -23.39 -7.96
C PRO A 219 5.79 -22.56 -9.23
N ASN A 220 6.98 -22.68 -9.80
CA ASN A 220 7.36 -21.93 -10.98
C ASN A 220 6.58 -22.39 -12.23
N PRO A 221 5.70 -21.55 -12.81
CA PRO A 221 4.84 -21.99 -13.90
C PRO A 221 5.60 -22.28 -15.21
N GLU A 222 6.82 -21.75 -15.38
CA GLU A 222 7.61 -21.98 -16.59
C GLU A 222 7.99 -23.46 -16.76
N PHE A 223 8.08 -24.21 -15.66
CA PHE A 223 8.50 -25.62 -15.66
C PHE A 223 7.49 -26.57 -15.01
N GLU A 224 6.55 -26.07 -14.20
CA GLU A 224 5.69 -26.92 -13.35
C GLU A 224 4.19 -26.84 -13.66
N GLY A 225 3.76 -26.00 -14.61
CA GLY A 225 2.37 -25.96 -15.10
C GLY A 225 1.73 -24.56 -15.05
N ASP A 226 0.45 -24.49 -15.41
CA ASP A 226 -0.27 -23.21 -15.45
C ASP A 226 -0.78 -22.84 -14.06
N PHE A 227 -0.11 -21.88 -13.43
CA PHE A 227 -0.43 -21.38 -12.10
C PHE A 227 -0.65 -19.87 -12.15
N ASP A 228 -1.71 -19.37 -11.49
CA ASP A 228 -2.00 -17.93 -11.50
C ASP A 228 -1.16 -17.13 -10.49
N ARG A 229 0.15 -17.10 -10.75
CA ARG A 229 1.10 -16.23 -10.05
C ARG A 229 0.72 -14.76 -10.15
N VAL A 230 0.22 -14.35 -11.32
CA VAL A 230 -0.03 -12.93 -11.63
C VAL A 230 -1.09 -12.37 -10.69
N THR A 231 -2.16 -13.12 -10.43
CA THR A 231 -3.21 -12.73 -9.48
C THR A 231 -2.65 -12.54 -8.07
N LEU A 232 -1.79 -13.44 -7.56
CA LEU A 232 -1.23 -13.29 -6.22
C LEU A 232 -0.28 -12.08 -6.10
N LEU A 233 0.59 -11.87 -7.09
CA LEU A 233 1.48 -10.71 -7.09
C LEU A 233 0.68 -9.40 -7.21
N HIS A 234 -0.36 -9.38 -8.05
CA HIS A 234 -1.27 -8.24 -8.14
C HIS A 234 -2.04 -8.04 -6.83
N LEU A 235 -2.51 -9.11 -6.19
CA LEU A 235 -3.20 -9.03 -4.90
C LEU A 235 -2.33 -8.34 -3.85
N LEU A 236 -1.06 -8.76 -3.70
CA LEU A 236 -0.13 -8.16 -2.76
C LEU A 236 0.15 -6.68 -3.08
N ASN A 237 0.38 -6.34 -4.35
CA ASN A 237 0.61 -4.95 -4.77
C ASN A 237 -0.63 -4.06 -4.59
N HIS A 238 -1.82 -4.56 -4.89
CA HIS A 238 -3.08 -3.86 -4.64
C HIS A 238 -3.34 -3.70 -3.14
N SER A 239 -2.99 -4.71 -2.34
CA SER A 239 -3.06 -4.65 -0.88
C SER A 239 -2.16 -3.56 -0.32
N CYS A 240 -0.93 -3.43 -0.84
CA CYS A 240 -0.03 -2.32 -0.49
C CYS A 240 -0.68 -0.96 -0.78
N ARG A 241 -1.31 -0.81 -1.95
CA ARG A 241 -1.99 0.43 -2.33
C ARG A 241 -3.15 0.74 -1.40
N VAL A 242 -4.04 -0.23 -1.17
CA VAL A 242 -5.21 -0.07 -0.29
C VAL A 242 -4.76 0.24 1.14
N GLY A 243 -3.75 -0.45 1.66
CA GLY A 243 -3.20 -0.17 3.00
C GLY A 243 -2.72 1.27 3.11
N THR A 244 -2.02 1.76 2.09
CA THR A 244 -1.52 3.15 2.05
C THR A 244 -2.64 4.18 1.94
N LEU A 245 -3.73 3.88 1.22
CA LEU A 245 -4.92 4.75 1.19
C LEU A 245 -5.58 4.88 2.57
N TYR A 246 -5.57 3.81 3.37
CA TYR A 246 -6.06 3.89 4.73
C TYR A 246 -5.11 4.66 5.65
N VAL A 247 -3.79 4.51 5.46
CA VAL A 247 -2.83 5.39 6.15
C VAL A 247 -3.13 6.85 5.84
N GLN A 248 -3.36 7.20 4.56
CA GLN A 248 -3.75 8.56 4.15
C GLN A 248 -5.01 9.05 4.84
N ALA A 249 -6.07 8.24 4.85
CA ALA A 249 -7.34 8.61 5.47
C ALA A 249 -7.18 8.87 6.97
N PHE A 250 -6.49 7.98 7.68
CA PHE A 250 -6.29 8.11 9.13
C PHE A 250 -5.36 9.26 9.50
N VAL A 251 -4.21 9.38 8.84
CA VAL A 251 -3.28 10.47 9.09
C VAL A 251 -3.90 11.82 8.69
N GLY A 252 -4.64 11.88 7.58
CA GLY A 252 -5.37 13.07 7.16
C GLY A 252 -6.47 13.49 8.14
N ALA A 253 -7.17 12.54 8.78
CA ALA A 253 -8.23 12.83 9.73
C ALA A 253 -7.74 13.18 11.14
N PHE A 254 -6.64 12.56 11.59
CA PHE A 254 -6.21 12.62 12.99
C PHE A 254 -4.88 13.34 13.22
N ASN A 255 -4.36 14.04 12.21
CA ASN A 255 -3.19 14.91 12.41
C ASN A 255 -3.52 16.12 13.29
N LYS A 256 -2.47 16.70 13.87
CA LYS A 256 -2.47 17.91 14.71
C LYS A 256 -1.72 19.05 14.02
N GLY A 257 -1.75 19.09 12.68
CA GLY A 257 -0.93 19.99 11.86
C GLY A 257 0.51 19.51 11.68
N PHE A 258 1.28 20.21 10.84
CA PHE A 258 2.70 19.94 10.61
C PHE A 258 3.55 20.45 11.77
N LYS A 259 4.38 19.58 12.34
CA LYS A 259 5.19 19.82 13.55
C LYS A 259 6.63 19.34 13.44
N SER A 260 7.04 18.84 12.27
CA SER A 260 8.43 18.45 12.05
C SER A 260 9.35 19.67 12.02
N ASN A 261 10.61 19.47 12.39
CA ASN A 261 11.63 20.52 12.29
C ASN A 261 11.85 20.90 10.82
N GLU A 262 11.85 19.92 9.93
CA GLU A 262 12.02 20.10 8.49
C GLU A 262 10.91 20.99 7.89
N TYR A 263 9.66 20.79 8.31
CA TYR A 263 8.56 21.67 7.89
C TYR A 263 8.71 23.08 8.47
N SER A 264 9.13 23.20 9.73
CA SER A 264 9.39 24.50 10.37
C SER A 264 10.52 25.28 9.69
N ASP A 265 11.56 24.58 9.24
CA ASP A 265 12.67 25.19 8.50
C ASP A 265 12.21 25.72 7.14
N ILE A 266 11.32 24.98 6.46
CA ILE A 266 10.70 25.41 5.19
C ILE A 266 9.77 26.62 5.41
N GLU A 267 8.99 26.64 6.48
CA GLU A 267 8.11 27.77 6.83
C GLU A 267 8.91 29.07 7.08
N GLY A 268 10.12 28.95 7.63
CA GLY A 268 11.04 30.07 7.85
C GLY A 268 11.89 30.47 6.63
N ALA A 269 11.82 29.71 5.53
CA ALA A 269 12.64 29.95 4.34
C ALA A 269 12.02 30.97 3.38
N TYR A 270 12.85 31.49 2.46
CA TYR A 270 12.44 32.46 1.44
C TYR A 270 12.71 31.92 0.04
N GLY A 271 11.72 32.01 -0.85
CA GLY A 271 11.81 31.55 -2.24
C GLY A 271 10.47 31.02 -2.74
N CYS A 272 10.20 31.13 -4.04
CA CYS A 272 8.90 30.71 -4.59
C CYS A 272 8.68 29.20 -4.51
N GLU A 273 9.75 28.41 -4.43
CA GLU A 273 9.74 26.98 -4.18
C GLU A 273 9.17 26.63 -2.80
N PHE A 274 9.56 27.38 -1.76
CA PHE A 274 9.05 27.21 -0.40
C PHE A 274 7.59 27.70 -0.30
N GLU A 275 7.26 28.84 -0.92
CA GLU A 275 5.87 29.31 -1.00
C GLU A 275 4.96 28.29 -1.71
N ARG A 276 5.43 27.71 -2.83
CA ARG A 276 4.71 26.64 -3.54
C ARG A 276 4.57 25.40 -2.66
N PHE A 277 5.61 25.00 -1.93
CA PHE A 277 5.52 23.88 -1.00
C PHE A 277 4.44 24.12 0.05
N LEU A 278 4.47 25.26 0.74
CA LEU A 278 3.50 25.59 1.80
C LEU A 278 2.07 25.73 1.26
N ALA A 279 1.90 26.21 0.04
CA ALA A 279 0.59 26.32 -0.61
C ALA A 279 -0.03 24.94 -0.96
N ASN A 280 0.79 23.91 -1.20
CA ASN A 280 0.34 22.59 -1.64
C ASN A 280 0.40 21.52 -0.55
N CYS A 281 1.41 21.56 0.33
CA CYS A 281 1.57 20.66 1.47
C CYS A 281 0.63 21.06 2.60
N THR A 282 -0.65 20.76 2.44
CA THR A 282 -1.71 21.03 3.43
C THR A 282 -2.23 19.71 4.02
N PRO A 283 -2.93 19.71 5.17
CA PRO A 283 -3.56 18.48 5.68
C PRO A 283 -4.51 17.81 4.67
N ALA A 284 -5.18 18.61 3.83
CA ALA A 284 -6.07 18.11 2.78
C ALA A 284 -5.32 17.32 1.68
N TYR A 285 -4.03 17.60 1.48
CA TYR A 285 -3.19 16.88 0.51
C TYR A 285 -3.09 15.38 0.83
N ALA A 286 -3.25 14.99 2.10
CA ALA A 286 -3.25 13.59 2.52
C ALA A 286 -4.18 12.71 1.66
N LEU A 287 -5.33 13.25 1.24
CA LEU A 287 -6.37 12.51 0.51
C LEU A 287 -6.09 12.33 -0.99
N SER A 288 -5.00 12.93 -1.52
CA SER A 288 -4.63 12.90 -2.94
C SER A 288 -3.19 12.46 -3.22
N LEU A 289 -2.43 12.05 -2.20
CA LEU A 289 -1.06 11.55 -2.29
C LEU A 289 -0.88 10.38 -3.29
N HIS A 290 -1.94 9.60 -3.53
CA HIS A 290 -1.94 8.49 -4.48
C HIS A 290 -2.12 8.91 -5.95
N LEU A 291 -2.46 10.18 -6.22
CA LEU A 291 -2.76 10.71 -7.55
C LEU A 291 -1.59 11.46 -8.16
N THR A 292 -1.36 11.25 -9.45
CA THR A 292 -0.46 12.08 -10.24
C THR A 292 -0.98 13.52 -10.24
N GLY A 293 -0.10 14.48 -9.96
CA GLY A 293 -0.46 15.89 -9.89
C GLY A 293 0.76 16.80 -10.06
N PRO A 294 0.55 18.12 -10.14
CA PRO A 294 1.60 19.09 -10.37
C PRO A 294 2.51 19.31 -9.15
N PHE A 295 2.21 18.71 -8.01
CA PHE A 295 2.99 18.79 -6.78
C PHE A 295 3.33 17.40 -6.27
N ARG A 296 4.57 17.25 -5.79
CA ARG A 296 5.14 16.01 -5.27
C ARG A 296 6.06 16.33 -4.10
N LEU A 297 5.88 15.67 -2.96
CA LEU A 297 6.75 15.84 -1.80
C LEU A 297 8.16 15.29 -2.05
N ALA A 298 8.31 14.32 -2.95
CA ALA A 298 9.61 13.76 -3.27
C ALA A 298 10.51 14.70 -4.10
N THR A 299 9.91 15.61 -4.89
CA THR A 299 10.63 16.39 -5.92
C THR A 299 10.28 17.88 -5.91
N TRP A 300 9.64 18.39 -4.85
CA TRP A 300 9.11 19.76 -4.82
C TRP A 300 10.16 20.86 -5.04
N MET A 301 11.42 20.62 -4.64
CA MET A 301 12.52 21.57 -4.87
C MET A 301 12.91 21.64 -6.35
N GLU A 302 12.94 20.50 -7.05
CA GLU A 302 13.28 20.42 -8.48
C GLU A 302 12.18 21.08 -9.32
N ASP A 303 10.92 20.80 -8.97
CA ASP A 303 9.75 21.36 -9.64
C ASP A 303 9.67 22.89 -9.49
N GLY A 304 10.18 23.44 -8.39
CA GLY A 304 10.24 24.89 -8.13
C GLY A 304 11.23 25.61 -9.04
N LEU A 305 12.40 25.00 -9.27
CA LEU A 305 13.46 25.57 -10.11
C LEU A 305 13.05 25.61 -11.59
N GLU A 306 12.39 24.58 -12.12
CA GLU A 306 11.92 24.59 -13.52
C GLU A 306 10.90 25.70 -13.81
N SER A 307 10.13 26.12 -12.80
CA SER A 307 9.14 27.20 -12.95
C SER A 307 9.78 28.58 -13.09
N GLN A 308 10.95 28.81 -12.47
CA GLN A 308 11.68 30.08 -12.57
C GLN A 308 12.36 30.28 -13.94
N TYR A 309 12.73 29.19 -14.63
CA TYR A 309 13.42 29.26 -15.92
C TYR A 309 12.48 29.27 -17.14
N ARG A 310 11.17 29.14 -16.96
CA ARG A 310 10.17 29.36 -18.02
C ARG A 310 9.66 30.81 -18.02
N SER A 311 10.54 31.76 -18.35
CA SER A 311 10.09 33.09 -18.77
C SER A 311 9.35 32.98 -20.11
N PRO A 312 8.24 33.72 -20.35
CA PRO A 312 7.60 33.76 -21.66
C PRO A 312 8.63 34.31 -22.65
N ARG A 313 8.88 33.59 -23.74
CA ARG A 313 9.53 34.20 -24.90
C ARG A 313 8.59 35.29 -25.40
N VAL A 314 9.01 36.55 -25.20
CA VAL A 314 8.43 37.74 -25.86
C VAL A 314 8.62 37.64 -27.36
#